data_AF-A0A822CAK8-F1
#
_entry.id   AF-A0A822CAK8-F1
#
_cell.length_a   1.000
_cell.length_b   1.000
_cell.length_c   1.000
_cell.angle_alpha   90.00
_cell.angle_beta   90.00
_cell.angle_gamma   90.00
#
_symmetry.space_group_name_H-M   'P 1'
#
loop_
_entity.id
_entity.type
_entity.pdbx_description
1 polymer ?
#
loop_
_entity_poly.entity_id
_entity_poly.type
_entity_poly.pdbx_seq_one_letter_code
_entity_poly.pdbx_strand_id
1 'polypeptide(L)' 'IKIIDFGLARKFDPDKQLKVLFGTPEFVAPEVINFDRIGFGTDMWSVGVICYVLLSGLSPFMGENDNDTYTNINRVNF' A
#
# COMPACT_ATOMS: atom_id res chain seq x y z
N ILE A 1 11.24 -7.21 -17.15
CA ILE A 1 10.08 -6.81 -16.30
C ILE A 1 9.49 -5.53 -16.91
N LYS A 2 8.17 -5.43 -17.02
CA LYS A 2 7.47 -4.23 -17.47
C LYS A 2 6.24 -4.03 -16.56
N ILE A 3 6.02 -2.82 -16.07
CA ILE A 3 4.80 -2.46 -15.35
C ILE A 3 3.73 -2.18 -16.41
N ILE A 4 2.53 -2.75 -16.23
CA ILE A 4 1.49 -2.76 -17.27
C ILE A 4 0.22 -1.99 -16.89
N ASP A 5 -0.01 -1.75 -15.59
CA ASP A 5 -1.22 -1.08 -15.12
C ASP A 5 -0.88 0.30 -14.54
N PHE A 6 -1.54 1.32 -15.07
CA PHE A 6 -1.40 2.72 -14.67
C PHE A 6 -2.77 3.34 -14.33
N GLY A 7 -3.81 2.52 -14.07
CA GLY A 7 -5.17 2.99 -13.81
C GLY A 7 -5.30 3.94 -12.60
N LEU A 8 -4.40 3.81 -11.62
CA LEU A 8 -4.31 4.69 -10.45
C LEU A 8 -3.13 5.69 -10.51
N ALA A 9 -2.33 5.64 -11.56
CA ALA A 9 -1.14 6.49 -11.70
C ALA A 9 -1.54 7.94 -12.00
N ARG A 10 -0.81 8.88 -11.40
CA ARG A 10 -1.07 10.32 -11.53
C ARG A 10 0.18 11.13 -11.24
N LYS A 11 0.22 12.35 -11.79
CA LYS A 11 1.25 13.32 -11.42
C LYS A 11 1.05 13.74 -9.97
N PHE A 12 2.10 13.61 -9.17
CA PHE A 12 2.11 14.11 -7.81
C PHE A 12 2.15 15.64 -7.83
N ASP A 13 1.23 16.26 -7.10
CA ASP A 13 1.15 17.70 -6.90
C ASP A 13 1.15 17.95 -5.39
N PRO A 14 2.25 18.48 -4.82
CA PRO A 14 2.37 18.64 -3.37
C PRO A 14 1.32 19.60 -2.81
N ASP A 15 0.79 20.52 -3.60
CA ASP A 15 -0.20 21.50 -3.13
C ASP A 15 -1.63 20.94 -3.11
N LYS A 16 -1.85 19.75 -3.68
CA LYS A 16 -3.14 19.06 -3.68
C LYS A 16 -3.11 17.89 -2.72
N GLN A 17 -3.98 17.93 -1.71
CA GLN A 17 -4.23 16.75 -0.89
C GLN A 17 -4.90 15.66 -1.74
N LEU A 18 -4.34 14.47 -1.63
CA LEU A 18 -4.66 13.37 -2.50
C LEU A 18 -5.04 12.18 -1.64
N LYS A 19 -6.34 11.97 -1.49
CA LYS A 19 -6.93 10.92 -0.66
C LYS A 19 -7.57 9.89 -1.57
N VAL A 20 -7.15 8.63 -1.45
CA VAL A 20 -7.57 7.53 -2.32
C VAL A 20 -7.78 6.33 -1.45
N LEU A 21 -8.98 5.75 -1.49
CA LEU A 21 -9.25 4.45 -0.90
C LEU A 21 -9.60 3.49 -2.04
N PHE A 22 -8.57 3.05 -2.76
CA PHE A 22 -8.69 2.11 -3.87
C PHE A 22 -7.51 1.14 -3.84
N GLY A 23 -7.74 -0.16 -4.08
CA GLY A 23 -6.71 -1.18 -4.18
C GLY A 23 -7.05 -2.48 -3.44
N THR A 24 -6.17 -3.48 -3.59
CA THR A 24 -6.19 -4.70 -2.77
C THR A 24 -5.53 -4.39 -1.43
N PRO A 25 -6.20 -4.63 -0.28
CA PRO A 25 -5.77 -4.15 1.04
C PRO A 25 -4.30 -4.43 1.39
N GLU A 26 -3.78 -5.59 0.99
CA GLU A 26 -2.45 -6.07 1.36
C GLU A 26 -1.27 -5.26 0.78
N PHE A 27 -1.48 -4.47 -0.28
CA PHE A 27 -0.43 -3.65 -0.90
C PHE A 27 -0.52 -2.16 -0.56
N VAL A 28 -1.51 -1.78 0.25
CA VAL A 28 -1.83 -0.38 0.56
C VAL A 28 -1.03 0.09 1.77
N ALA A 29 -0.43 1.28 1.67
CA ALA A 29 0.37 1.87 2.74
C ALA A 29 -0.52 2.42 3.89
N PRO A 30 -0.02 2.48 5.14
CA PRO A 30 -0.81 2.94 6.29
C PRO A 30 -1.34 4.36 6.12
N GLU A 31 -0.58 5.28 5.51
CA GLU A 31 -1.04 6.66 5.26
C GLU A 31 -2.24 6.71 4.30
N VAL A 32 -2.40 5.73 3.43
CA VAL A 32 -3.54 5.64 2.51
C VAL A 32 -4.80 5.20 3.28
N ILE A 33 -4.66 4.22 4.18
CA ILE A 33 -5.74 3.72 5.05
C ILE A 33 -6.22 4.82 6.00
N ASN A 34 -5.28 5.58 6.56
CA ASN A 34 -5.58 6.64 7.53
C ASN A 34 -6.05 7.95 6.88
N PHE A 35 -6.19 7.99 5.55
CA PHE A 35 -6.55 9.20 4.79
C PHE A 35 -5.58 10.38 5.04
N ASP A 36 -4.32 10.05 5.29
CA ASP A 36 -3.22 10.99 5.50
C ASP A 36 -2.61 11.46 4.18
N ARG A 37 -1.60 12.34 4.27
CA ARG A 37 -0.91 12.86 3.11
C ARG A 37 -0.02 11.78 2.50
N ILE A 38 -0.40 11.32 1.31
CA ILE A 38 0.41 10.39 0.52
C ILE A 38 1.55 11.11 -0.21
N GLY A 39 2.55 10.36 -0.64
CA GLY A 39 3.68 10.86 -1.43
C GLY A 39 4.46 9.71 -2.09
N PHE A 40 5.68 9.98 -2.54
CA PHE A 40 6.52 8.94 -3.16
C PHE A 40 6.84 7.76 -2.23
N GLY A 41 6.81 7.97 -0.91
CA GLY A 41 6.99 6.89 0.07
C GLY A 41 5.89 5.83 0.03
N THR A 42 4.69 6.20 -0.42
CA THR A 42 3.55 5.30 -0.56
C THR A 42 3.83 4.18 -1.56
N ASP A 43 4.50 4.48 -2.68
CA ASP A 43 4.87 3.46 -3.67
C ASP A 43 5.97 2.53 -3.12
N MET A 44 6.87 3.05 -2.27
CA MET A 44 7.95 2.27 -1.66
C MET A 44 7.43 1.23 -0.66
N TRP A 45 6.29 1.49 -0.01
CA TRP A 45 5.59 0.49 0.79
C TRP A 45 5.21 -0.73 -0.05
N SER A 46 4.52 -0.52 -1.18
CA SER A 46 4.12 -1.60 -2.07
C SER A 46 5.31 -2.38 -2.63
N VAL A 47 6.43 -1.70 -2.94
CA VAL A 47 7.69 -2.36 -3.31
C VAL A 47 8.18 -3.28 -2.19
N GLY A 48 8.17 -2.82 -0.93
CA GLY A 48 8.55 -3.62 0.23
C GLY A 48 7.70 -4.87 0.41
N VAL A 49 6.37 -4.74 0.30
CA VAL A 49 5.43 -5.87 0.35
C VAL A 49 5.72 -6.87 -0.78
N ILE A 50 5.87 -6.39 -2.02
CA ILE A 50 6.20 -7.26 -3.17
C ILE A 50 7.52 -7.99 -2.94
N CYS A 51 8.56 -7.30 -2.46
CA CYS A 51 9.85 -7.92 -2.14
C CYS A 51 9.70 -9.01 -1.07
N TYR A 52 8.93 -8.76 -0.01
CA TYR A 52 8.69 -9.75 1.04
C TYR A 52 8.00 -11.00 0.49
N VAL A 53 6.94 -10.81 -0.31
CA VAL A 53 6.21 -11.91 -0.96
C VAL A 53 7.13 -12.71 -1.89
N LEU A 54 7.96 -12.03 -2.69
CA LEU A 54 8.87 -12.71 -3.62
C LEU A 54 9.96 -13.53 -2.89
N LEU A 55 10.41 -13.08 -1.71
CA LEU A 55 11.46 -13.76 -0.95
C LEU A 55 10.93 -14.87 -0.05
N SER A 56 9.72 -14.72 0.50
CA SER A 56 9.18 -15.64 1.51
C SER A 56 8.02 -16.50 1.01
N GLY A 57 7.31 -16.08 -0.04
CA GLY A 57 6.04 -16.65 -0.47
C GLY A 57 4.86 -16.29 0.43
N LEU A 58 5.04 -15.41 1.42
CA LEU A 58 4.02 -15.02 2.41
C LEU A 58 3.60 -13.55 2.23
N SER A 59 2.34 -13.23 2.52
CA SER A 59 1.86 -11.84 2.57
C SER A 59 2.11 -11.27 3.98
N PRO A 60 2.88 -10.18 4.13
CA PRO A 60 3.39 -9.74 5.43
C PRO A 60 2.32 -9.22 6.39
N PHE A 61 1.18 -8.75 5.88
CA PHE A 61 0.15 -8.11 6.71
C PHE A 61 -1.24 -8.75 6.55
N MET A 62 -1.37 -9.80 5.75
CA MET A 62 -2.66 -10.44 5.47
C MET A 62 -3.26 -11.04 6.75
N GLY A 63 -4.47 -10.60 7.10
CA GLY A 63 -5.29 -11.16 8.17
C GLY A 63 -6.38 -12.11 7.65
N GLU A 64 -7.24 -12.59 8.55
CA GLU A 64 -8.38 -13.46 8.17
C GLU A 64 -9.46 -12.70 7.39
N ASN A 65 -9.50 -11.37 7.54
CA ASN A 65 -10.39 -10.46 6.83
C ASN A 65 -9.70 -9.11 6.56
N ASP A 66 -10.37 -8.25 5.79
CA ASP A 66 -9.84 -6.92 5.43
C ASP A 66 -9.56 -6.04 6.66
N ASN A 67 -10.40 -6.11 7.69
CA ASN A 67 -10.23 -5.32 8.90
C ASN A 67 -8.99 -5.73 9.71
N ASP A 68 -8.72 -7.03 9.78
CA ASP A 68 -7.50 -7.55 10.41
C ASP A 68 -6.28 -7.14 9.60
N THR A 69 -6.36 -7.19 8.27
CA THR A 69 -5.29 -6.73 7.37
C THR A 69 -4.98 -5.24 7.58
N TYR A 70 -6.00 -4.39 7.62
CA TYR A 70 -5.82 -2.96 7.92
C TYR A 70 -5.21 -2.72 9.30
N THR A 71 -5.60 -3.52 10.29
CA THR A 71 -5.05 -3.45 11.65
C THR A 71 -3.56 -3.82 11.67
N ASN A 72 -3.17 -4.88 10.97
CA ASN A 72 -1.78 -5.32 10.85
C ASN A 72 -0.91 -4.26 10.16
N ILE A 73 -1.41 -3.69 9.05
CA ILE A 73 -0.75 -2.60 8.33
C ILE A 73 -0.53 -1.38 9.25
N ASN A 74 -1.57 -0.94 9.95
CA ASN A 74 -1.49 0.23 10.84
C ASN A 74 -0.56 0.02 12.04
N ARG A 75 -0.44 -1.21 12.54
CA ARG A 75 0.47 -1.54 13.64
C ARG A 75 1.89 -1.82 13.18
N VAL A 76 2.12 -1.98 11.87
CA VAL A 76 3.39 -2.46 11.32
C VAL A 76 3.79 -3.79 11.99
N ASN A 77 2.80 -4.65 12.22
CA ASN A 77 2.99 -5.97 12.82
C ASN A 77 3.25 -6.98 11.69
N PHE A 78 4.50 -7.47 11.63
CA PHE A 78 5.00 -8.45 10.65
C PHE A 78 4.80 -9.90 11.10
#